data_AF-A0A163MK75-F1
#
_entry.id   AF-A0A163MK75-F1
#
_cell.length_a   1.000
_cell.length_b   1.000
_cell.length_c   1.000
_cell.angle_alpha   90.00
_cell.angle_beta   90.00
_cell.angle_gamma   90.00
#
_symmetry.space_group_name_H-M   'P 1'
#
loop_
_entity.id
_entity.type
_entity.pdbx_description
1 polymer ?
#
loop_
_entity_poly.entity_id
_entity_poly.type
_entity_poly.pdbx_seq_one_letter_code
_entity_poly.pdbx_strand_id
1 'polypeptide(L)'
;MYSYLPTLLMVGTLGSLVAADNIYTYVKPGCAGSAFFFKDIDHNVCALSITSNSTTSIADAIAKNVTLVHSSKLEVQETGKKQFIGWDQGPDSNSDGLLQCGHIIVNKAVKDRETCIDGTLHGVSWTEPGDDKRKRDAFTCSGSTEPDAVFLNGKHYTTNGIPEEDAGRLKELVFTDGNDVPNDLLKYEFTPNV
;
A
#
# COMPACT_ATOMS: atom_id res chain seq x y z
N MET A 1 -64.74 -6.91 -13.15
CA MET A 1 -63.48 -7.05 -13.90
C MET A 1 -62.38 -6.53 -13.00
N TYR A 2 -61.53 -7.42 -12.48
CA TYR A 2 -60.48 -7.07 -11.52
C TYR A 2 -59.22 -6.60 -12.25
N SER A 3 -58.81 -5.36 -11.96
CA SER A 3 -57.54 -4.77 -12.39
C SER A 3 -56.37 -5.47 -11.68
N TYR A 4 -55.36 -5.88 -12.46
CA TYR A 4 -54.06 -6.29 -11.92
C TYR A 4 -52.99 -5.32 -12.45
N LEU A 5 -52.50 -4.45 -11.56
CA LEU A 5 -51.24 -3.74 -11.71
C LEU A 5 -50.10 -4.71 -11.34
N PRO A 6 -49.08 -4.92 -12.19
CA PRO A 6 -47.86 -5.55 -11.75
C PRO A 6 -46.96 -4.48 -11.09
N THR A 7 -46.70 -4.65 -9.81
CA THR A 7 -45.76 -3.85 -9.02
C THR A 7 -44.34 -4.14 -9.48
N LEU A 8 -43.68 -3.15 -10.08
CA LEU A 8 -42.25 -3.17 -10.38
C LEU A 8 -41.46 -3.02 -9.07
N LEU A 9 -40.89 -4.12 -8.57
CA LEU A 9 -39.85 -4.09 -7.53
C LEU A 9 -38.49 -3.90 -8.21
N MET A 10 -38.04 -2.64 -8.33
CA MET A 10 -36.63 -2.37 -8.54
C MET A 10 -35.89 -2.65 -7.23
N VAL A 11 -35.23 -3.81 -7.15
CA VAL A 11 -34.21 -4.08 -6.14
C VAL A 11 -32.98 -3.28 -6.56
N GLY A 12 -32.86 -2.06 -6.04
CA GLY A 12 -31.64 -1.28 -6.13
C GLY A 12 -30.56 -1.97 -5.31
N THR A 13 -29.62 -2.63 -5.97
CA THR A 13 -28.36 -3.02 -5.35
C THR A 13 -27.61 -1.72 -5.05
N LEU A 14 -27.75 -1.23 -3.81
CA LEU A 14 -26.79 -0.30 -3.23
C LEU A 14 -25.46 -1.06 -3.15
N GLY A 15 -24.70 -1.04 -4.24
CA GLY A 15 -23.28 -1.40 -4.19
C GLY A 15 -22.64 -0.44 -3.21
N SER A 16 -22.33 -0.91 -2.01
CA SER A 16 -21.40 -0.25 -1.11
C SER A 16 -20.11 -0.08 -1.90
N LEU A 17 -19.87 1.13 -2.41
CA LEU A 17 -18.57 1.54 -2.89
C LEU A 17 -17.66 1.42 -1.66
N VAL A 18 -16.88 0.34 -1.60
CA VAL A 18 -15.82 0.24 -0.61
C VAL A 18 -14.85 1.34 -1.00
N ALA A 19 -14.80 2.43 -0.22
CA ALA A 19 -13.84 3.50 -0.41
C ALA A 19 -12.45 2.88 -0.25
N ALA A 20 -11.76 2.70 -1.36
CA ALA A 20 -10.50 2.00 -1.41
C ALA A 20 -9.35 3.00 -1.34
N ASP A 21 -8.54 2.92 -0.29
CA ASP A 21 -7.36 3.76 -0.11
C ASP A 21 -6.14 3.03 -0.69
N ASN A 22 -5.24 3.76 -1.35
CA ASN A 22 -4.05 3.17 -1.97
C ASN A 22 -2.79 3.77 -1.37
N ILE A 23 -1.73 2.96 -1.28
CA ILE A 23 -0.43 3.41 -0.79
C ILE A 23 0.62 3.21 -1.87
N TYR A 24 1.51 4.19 -2.00
CA TYR A 24 2.72 4.13 -2.80
C TYR A 24 3.92 4.26 -1.88
N THR A 25 4.88 3.36 -1.95
CA THR A 25 6.15 3.47 -1.21
C THR A 25 7.30 3.69 -2.18
N TYR A 26 7.99 4.81 -2.01
CA TYR A 26 9.04 5.27 -2.92
C TYR A 26 10.42 5.00 -2.31
N VAL A 27 11.35 4.62 -3.17
CA VAL A 27 12.78 4.50 -2.82
C VAL A 27 13.51 5.85 -2.82
N LYS A 28 12.81 6.94 -3.17
CA LYS A 28 13.31 8.31 -3.14
C LYS A 28 12.47 9.17 -2.20
N PRO A 29 13.04 10.26 -1.66
CA PRO A 29 12.26 11.25 -0.91
C PRO A 29 11.30 12.04 -1.83
N GLY A 30 10.27 12.64 -1.24
CA GLY A 30 9.35 13.57 -1.90
C GLY A 30 8.20 12.93 -2.67
N CYS A 31 7.90 11.65 -2.42
CA CYS A 31 6.85 10.88 -3.10
C CYS A 31 6.92 10.94 -4.62
N ALA A 32 8.14 10.80 -5.15
CA ALA A 32 8.44 10.93 -6.56
C ALA A 32 9.27 9.75 -7.08
N GLY A 33 9.17 9.50 -8.39
CA GLY A 33 9.86 8.41 -9.06
C GLY A 33 9.13 7.08 -8.93
N SER A 34 9.91 6.01 -8.94
CA SER A 34 9.43 4.64 -8.88
C SER A 34 8.94 4.27 -7.49
N ALA A 35 7.87 3.47 -7.43
CA ALA A 35 7.28 3.03 -6.17
C ALA A 35 6.74 1.60 -6.23
N PHE A 36 6.57 0.99 -5.06
CA PHE A 36 5.66 -0.13 -4.90
C PHE A 36 4.25 0.40 -4.67
N PHE A 37 3.25 -0.31 -5.20
CA PHE A 37 1.86 0.08 -5.12
C PHE A 37 1.05 -0.97 -4.35
N PHE A 38 0.32 -0.51 -3.35
CA PHE A 38 -0.59 -1.28 -2.52
C PHE A 38 -1.99 -0.79 -2.81
N LYS A 39 -2.81 -1.67 -3.35
CA LYS A 39 -4.15 -1.36 -3.81
C LYS A 39 -5.15 -1.69 -2.72
N ASP A 40 -6.17 -0.84 -2.58
CA ASP A 40 -7.34 -1.07 -1.72
C ASP A 40 -6.95 -1.49 -0.28
N ILE A 41 -5.97 -0.81 0.31
CA ILE A 41 -5.42 -1.17 1.62
C ILE A 41 -6.38 -0.83 2.75
N ASP A 42 -6.66 -1.82 3.60
CA ASP A 42 -7.48 -1.65 4.80
C ASP A 42 -6.80 -0.80 5.87
N HIS A 43 -7.62 -0.17 6.72
CA HIS A 43 -7.13 0.57 7.89
C HIS A 43 -6.32 -0.35 8.82
N ASN A 44 -5.29 0.21 9.44
CA ASN A 44 -4.37 -0.50 10.33
C ASN A 44 -3.65 -1.69 9.68
N VAL A 45 -3.60 -1.80 8.35
CA VAL A 45 -2.73 -2.77 7.68
C VAL A 45 -1.38 -2.12 7.34
N CYS A 46 -0.31 -2.79 7.73
CA CYS A 46 1.06 -2.36 7.45
C CYS A 46 1.43 -2.69 5.99
N ALA A 47 1.60 -1.67 5.15
CA ALA A 47 2.13 -1.80 3.80
C ALA A 47 3.64 -1.97 3.86
N LEU A 48 4.13 -3.12 3.43
CA LEU A 48 5.52 -3.51 3.56
C LEU A 48 6.13 -3.78 2.21
N SER A 49 7.22 -3.09 1.93
CA SER A 49 7.97 -3.26 0.69
C SER A 49 9.04 -4.34 0.88
N ILE A 50 8.64 -5.59 1.18
CA ILE A 50 9.55 -6.75 1.14
C ILE A 50 9.59 -7.27 -0.29
N THR A 51 10.77 -7.37 -0.88
CA THR A 51 10.86 -7.29 -2.35
C THR A 51 11.94 -8.15 -2.99
N SER A 52 12.68 -8.93 -2.20
CA SER A 52 13.72 -9.80 -2.72
C SER A 52 13.33 -11.27 -2.58
N ASN A 53 13.30 -12.00 -3.70
CA ASN A 53 13.20 -13.47 -3.69
C ASN A 53 14.49 -14.12 -3.14
N SER A 54 15.56 -13.32 -2.96
CA SER A 54 16.88 -13.75 -2.46
C SER A 54 17.05 -13.64 -0.95
N THR A 55 16.06 -13.09 -0.23
CA THR A 55 16.13 -12.98 1.22
C THR A 55 15.53 -14.24 1.83
N THR A 56 16.36 -15.00 2.53
CA THR A 56 15.93 -16.22 3.21
C THR A 56 15.14 -15.93 4.49
N SER A 57 15.18 -14.68 4.99
CA SER A 57 14.40 -14.21 6.13
C SER A 57 14.20 -12.69 6.10
N ILE A 58 13.26 -12.18 6.90
CA ILE A 58 13.01 -10.74 7.08
C ILE A 58 14.19 -10.03 7.74
N ALA A 59 14.87 -10.70 8.68
CA ALA A 59 16.09 -10.16 9.28
C ALA A 59 17.18 -9.90 8.21
N ASP A 60 17.31 -10.81 7.24
CA ASP A 60 18.21 -10.62 6.09
C ASP A 60 17.73 -9.47 5.18
N ALA A 61 16.43 -9.33 4.97
CA ALA A 61 15.86 -8.22 4.21
C ALA A 61 16.10 -6.84 4.85
N ILE A 62 15.96 -6.74 6.18
CA ILE A 62 16.28 -5.52 6.94
C ILE A 62 17.79 -5.26 6.89
N ALA A 63 18.62 -6.28 7.14
CA ALA A 63 20.08 -6.12 7.12
C ALA A 63 20.60 -5.67 5.74
N LYS A 64 19.95 -6.10 4.66
CA LYS A 64 20.23 -5.66 3.29
C LYS A 64 19.57 -4.34 2.90
N ASN A 65 18.82 -3.70 3.80
CA ASN A 65 18.04 -2.47 3.59
C ASN A 65 17.06 -2.56 2.41
N VAL A 66 16.60 -3.75 2.03
CA VAL A 66 15.65 -3.93 0.92
C VAL A 66 14.19 -3.72 1.35
N THR A 67 13.97 -3.45 2.64
CA THR A 67 12.68 -3.07 3.25
C THR A 67 12.53 -1.57 3.43
N LEU A 68 13.56 -0.78 3.07
CA LEU A 68 13.59 0.64 3.37
C LEU A 68 12.74 1.46 2.40
N VAL A 69 11.89 2.32 2.98
CA VAL A 69 11.04 3.29 2.28
C VAL A 69 11.53 4.69 2.63
N HIS A 70 11.77 5.52 1.62
CA HIS A 70 12.28 6.89 1.80
C HIS A 70 11.17 7.95 1.82
N SER A 71 10.07 7.67 1.14
CA SER A 71 8.85 8.43 1.24
C SER A 71 7.66 7.57 0.85
N SER A 72 6.46 7.98 1.23
CA SER A 72 5.25 7.27 0.88
C SER A 72 4.08 8.21 0.69
N LYS A 73 3.23 7.88 -0.27
CA LYS A 73 2.00 8.60 -0.59
C LYS A 73 0.81 7.73 -0.26
N LEU A 74 -0.11 8.25 0.54
CA LEU A 74 -1.45 7.71 0.70
C LEU A 74 -2.38 8.48 -0.25
N GLU A 75 -3.13 7.75 -1.07
CA GLU A 75 -4.24 8.27 -1.88
C GLU A 75 -5.56 7.74 -1.30
N VAL A 76 -6.44 8.63 -0.88
CA VAL A 76 -7.73 8.30 -0.26
C VAL A 76 -8.90 8.72 -1.15
N GLN A 77 -9.99 7.97 -1.17
CA GLN A 77 -11.22 8.43 -1.83
C GLN A 77 -12.01 9.44 -0.99
N GLU A 78 -12.01 9.25 0.32
CA GLU A 78 -12.68 10.13 1.26
C GLU A 78 -11.65 10.74 2.23
N THR A 79 -11.64 12.06 2.29
CA THR A 79 -10.90 12.83 3.29
C THR A 79 -11.70 12.87 4.59
N GLY A 80 -11.04 12.75 5.75
CA GLY A 80 -11.73 12.67 7.02
C GLY A 80 -10.80 12.78 8.23
N LYS A 81 -11.03 11.95 9.25
CA LYS A 81 -10.18 11.89 10.46
C LYS A 81 -8.91 11.04 10.25
N LYS A 82 -8.67 10.57 9.02
CA LYS A 82 -7.58 9.69 8.65
C LYS A 82 -6.22 10.25 9.08
N GLN A 83 -5.38 9.37 9.61
CA GLN A 83 -3.97 9.61 9.87
C GLN A 83 -3.16 8.66 9.01
N PHE A 84 -2.12 9.19 8.38
CA PHE A 84 -1.13 8.41 7.65
C PHE A 84 0.13 8.27 8.51
N ILE A 85 0.55 7.04 8.72
CA ILE A 85 1.53 6.66 9.73
C ILE A 85 2.73 6.03 9.05
N GLY A 86 3.92 6.52 9.39
CA GLY A 86 5.19 5.91 9.05
C GLY A 86 5.80 5.22 10.26
N TRP A 87 6.34 4.03 10.02
CA TRP A 87 6.81 3.11 11.04
C TRP A 87 8.30 2.84 10.91
N ASP A 88 9.00 2.69 12.04
CA ASP A 88 10.32 2.09 12.06
C ASP A 88 10.24 0.56 12.12
N GLN A 89 11.40 -0.07 12.27
CA GLN A 89 11.51 -1.51 12.50
C GLN A 89 10.95 -1.92 13.86
N GLY A 90 10.06 -2.92 13.89
CA GLY A 90 9.53 -3.46 15.14
C GLY A 90 10.55 -4.22 16.00
N PRO A 91 10.33 -4.28 17.33
CA PRO A 91 11.20 -4.98 18.27
C PRO A 91 11.24 -6.51 18.07
N ASP A 92 10.27 -7.09 17.37
CA ASP A 92 10.17 -8.54 17.05
C ASP A 92 10.62 -8.88 15.61
N SER A 93 11.48 -8.07 15.01
CA SER A 93 11.99 -8.21 13.63
C SER A 93 12.71 -9.55 13.31
N ASN A 94 12.78 -10.51 14.24
CA ASN A 94 13.72 -11.63 14.19
C ASN A 94 13.13 -13.02 14.55
N SER A 95 11.81 -13.25 14.49
CA SER A 95 11.26 -14.61 14.61
C SER A 95 10.19 -14.90 13.57
N ASP A 96 10.63 -15.34 12.39
CA ASP A 96 9.89 -16.07 11.34
C ASP A 96 8.36 -15.84 11.28
N GLY A 97 7.96 -14.58 11.08
CA GLY A 97 6.61 -14.12 10.80
C GLY A 97 6.65 -12.83 9.98
N LEU A 98 5.52 -12.32 9.48
CA LEU A 98 5.48 -11.11 8.65
C LEU A 98 6.13 -9.92 9.38
N LEU A 99 6.89 -9.09 8.65
CA LEU A 99 7.51 -7.88 9.19
C LEU A 99 6.41 -7.03 9.85
N GLN A 100 6.67 -6.53 11.06
CA GLN A 100 5.68 -5.72 11.78
C GLN A 100 6.15 -4.27 11.82
N CYS A 101 5.23 -3.37 11.47
CA CYS A 101 5.34 -1.94 11.75
C CYS A 101 5.66 -1.75 13.24
N GLY A 102 6.81 -1.13 13.55
CA GLY A 102 7.32 -0.99 14.91
C GLY A 102 6.72 0.17 15.69
N HIS A 103 7.56 1.16 15.97
CA HIS A 103 7.16 2.42 16.57
C HIS A 103 6.76 3.42 15.50
N ILE A 104 5.80 4.27 15.85
CA ILE A 104 5.40 5.41 15.04
C ILE A 104 6.55 6.41 15.03
N ILE A 105 7.09 6.68 13.85
CA ILE A 105 8.10 7.73 13.65
C ILE A 105 7.54 8.92 12.88
N VAL A 106 6.47 8.71 12.11
CA VAL A 106 5.72 9.77 11.43
C VAL A 106 4.23 9.54 11.65
N ASN A 107 3.50 10.60 11.98
CA ASN A 107 2.04 10.59 12.07
C ASN A 107 1.51 11.89 11.47
N LYS A 108 0.81 11.79 10.34
CA LYS A 108 0.36 12.95 9.56
C LYS A 108 -1.14 12.85 9.28
N ALA A 109 -1.88 13.88 9.66
CA ALA A 109 -3.30 13.98 9.32
C ALA A 109 -3.50 14.09 7.80
N VAL A 110 -4.44 13.30 7.28
CA VAL A 110 -4.83 13.29 5.87
C VAL A 110 -5.87 14.38 5.65
N LYS A 111 -5.46 15.47 5.01
CA LYS A 111 -6.33 16.64 4.76
C LYS A 111 -6.83 16.72 3.34
N ASP A 112 -6.07 16.13 2.43
CA ASP A 112 -6.30 16.16 0.99
C ASP A 112 -6.39 14.72 0.47
N ARG A 113 -6.85 14.56 -0.77
CA ARG A 113 -6.95 13.26 -1.45
C ARG A 113 -5.61 12.51 -1.44
N GLU A 114 -4.50 13.23 -1.54
CA GLU A 114 -3.16 12.66 -1.47
C GLU A 114 -2.39 13.23 -0.30
N THR A 115 -1.69 12.39 0.45
CA THR A 115 -0.83 12.79 1.56
C THR A 115 0.52 12.09 1.45
N CYS A 116 1.58 12.89 1.31
CA CYS A 116 2.96 12.42 1.30
C CYS A 116 3.59 12.49 2.69
N ILE A 117 4.35 11.47 3.08
CA ILE A 117 5.27 11.48 4.22
C ILE A 117 6.68 11.12 3.77
N ASP A 118 7.68 11.76 4.36
CA ASP A 118 9.09 11.50 4.13
C ASP A 118 9.73 10.92 5.39
N GLY A 119 10.73 10.06 5.22
CA GLY A 119 11.49 9.51 6.34
C GLY A 119 12.22 8.23 5.97
N THR A 120 13.01 7.72 6.91
CA THR A 120 13.61 6.39 6.83
C THR A 120 12.64 5.41 7.48
N LEU A 121 11.70 4.89 6.69
CA LEU A 121 10.58 4.07 7.16
C LEU A 121 10.81 2.60 6.79
N HIS A 122 10.25 1.67 7.57
CA HIS A 122 10.21 0.23 7.24
C HIS A 122 8.82 -0.22 6.80
N GLY A 123 7.80 0.61 7.03
CA GLY A 123 6.43 0.35 6.67
C GLY A 123 5.58 1.59 6.85
N VAL A 124 4.41 1.57 6.25
CA VAL A 124 3.41 2.64 6.38
C VAL A 124 2.03 2.04 6.56
N SER A 125 1.14 2.75 7.23
CA SER A 125 -0.28 2.37 7.34
C SER A 125 -1.14 3.61 7.47
N TRP A 126 -2.45 3.46 7.31
CA TRP A 126 -3.40 4.52 7.65
C TRP A 126 -4.38 4.04 8.71
N THR A 127 -4.94 4.99 9.46
CA THR A 127 -5.96 4.70 10.46
C THR A 127 -6.98 5.82 10.54
N GLU A 128 -8.18 5.51 11.04
CA GLU A 128 -9.16 6.49 11.47
C GLU A 128 -9.31 6.41 12.99
N PRO A 129 -8.85 7.42 13.74
CA PRO A 129 -9.10 7.48 15.17
C PRO A 129 -10.62 7.59 15.38
N GLY A 130 -11.19 6.62 16.10
CA GLY A 130 -12.57 6.71 16.56
C GLY A 130 -12.80 7.94 17.45
N ASP A 131 -14.07 8.34 17.63
CA ASP A 131 -14.44 9.51 18.45
C ASP A 131 -14.04 9.38 19.93
N ASP A 132 -13.80 8.15 20.40
CA ASP A 132 -13.23 7.91 21.72
C ASP A 132 -11.72 8.19 21.73
N LYS A 133 -11.38 9.37 22.26
CA LYS A 133 -10.01 9.90 22.46
C LYS A 133 -9.08 9.07 23.35
N ARG A 134 -9.47 7.84 23.72
CA ARG A 134 -8.67 6.92 24.51
C ARG A 134 -8.44 5.66 23.69
N LYS A 135 -7.27 5.53 23.07
CA LYS A 135 -6.65 4.22 22.78
C LYS A 135 -5.23 4.40 22.28
N ARG A 136 -4.25 3.98 23.09
CA ARG A 136 -2.90 3.63 22.61
C ARG A 136 -2.97 2.54 21.53
N ASP A 137 -4.08 1.78 21.51
CA ASP A 137 -4.36 0.67 20.59
C ASP A 137 -4.90 1.13 19.22
N ALA A 138 -5.17 2.43 19.01
CA ALA A 138 -5.75 2.93 17.75
C ALA A 138 -4.75 2.92 16.59
N PHE A 139 -3.45 2.89 16.91
CA PHE A 139 -2.40 2.98 15.91
C PHE A 139 -1.73 1.65 15.62
N THR A 140 -1.99 0.58 16.38
CA THR A 140 -1.33 -0.71 16.14
C THR A 140 -1.79 -1.32 14.82
N CYS A 141 -0.85 -1.82 14.03
CA CYS A 141 -1.20 -2.57 12.84
C CYS A 141 -1.84 -3.93 13.22
N SER A 142 -2.94 -4.30 12.56
CA SER A 142 -3.66 -5.57 12.76
C SER A 142 -3.15 -6.69 11.85
N GLY A 143 -2.34 -6.32 10.85
CA GLY A 143 -1.73 -7.23 9.90
C GLY A 143 -0.78 -6.49 8.97
N SER A 144 -0.33 -7.18 7.93
CA SER A 144 0.57 -6.63 6.93
C SER A 144 0.25 -7.19 5.55
N THR A 145 0.63 -6.44 4.51
CA THR A 145 0.47 -6.85 3.12
C THR A 145 1.72 -6.54 2.30
N GLU A 146 1.92 -7.34 1.26
CA GLU A 146 2.92 -7.10 0.21
C GLU A 146 2.33 -6.21 -0.91
N PRO A 147 3.18 -5.63 -1.79
CA PRO A 147 2.70 -4.83 -2.91
C PRO A 147 1.94 -5.65 -3.94
N ASP A 148 0.86 -5.08 -4.47
CA ASP A 148 0.09 -5.65 -5.59
C ASP A 148 0.75 -5.43 -6.95
N ALA A 149 1.50 -4.33 -7.05
CA ALA A 149 2.09 -3.86 -8.30
C ALA A 149 3.31 -2.96 -8.05
N VAL A 150 3.95 -2.57 -9.14
CA VAL A 150 4.96 -1.51 -9.17
C VAL A 150 4.46 -0.32 -9.97
N PHE A 151 4.89 0.88 -9.59
CA PHE A 151 4.67 2.11 -10.31
C PHE A 151 6.00 2.58 -10.89
N LEU A 152 6.11 2.58 -12.22
CA LEU A 152 7.33 2.89 -12.96
C LEU A 152 6.97 3.91 -14.05
N ASN A 153 7.69 5.04 -14.10
CA ASN A 153 7.53 6.06 -15.13
C ASN A 153 6.06 6.48 -15.39
N GLY A 154 5.30 6.72 -14.32
CA GLY A 154 3.90 7.18 -14.43
C GLY A 154 2.87 6.07 -14.69
N LYS A 155 3.27 4.80 -14.74
CA LYS A 155 2.43 3.66 -15.12
C LYS A 155 2.49 2.55 -14.07
N HIS A 156 1.41 1.78 -13.96
CA HIS A 156 1.34 0.63 -13.05
C HIS A 156 1.58 -0.67 -13.80
N TYR A 157 2.33 -1.58 -13.20
CA TYR A 157 2.62 -2.91 -13.73
C TYR A 157 2.31 -3.96 -12.68
N THR A 158 1.44 -4.93 -13.01
CA THR A 158 1.03 -5.95 -12.05
C THR A 158 2.20 -6.89 -11.77
N THR A 159 2.39 -7.24 -10.49
CA THR A 159 3.30 -8.32 -10.09
C THR A 159 2.54 -9.60 -9.72
N ASN A 160 1.21 -9.52 -9.66
CA ASN A 160 0.34 -10.63 -9.30
C ASN A 160 -0.03 -11.47 -10.53
N GLY A 161 0.12 -12.79 -10.42
CA GLY A 161 -0.28 -13.74 -11.46
C GLY A 161 0.63 -13.79 -12.71
N ILE A 162 1.83 -13.22 -12.63
CA ILE A 162 2.83 -13.22 -13.71
C ILE A 162 4.00 -14.16 -13.36
N PRO A 163 4.87 -14.55 -14.32
CA PRO A 163 6.07 -15.33 -14.03
C PRO A 163 6.95 -14.65 -12.98
N GLU A 164 7.48 -15.42 -12.03
CA GLU A 164 8.29 -14.92 -10.92
C GLU A 164 9.52 -14.12 -11.38
N GLU A 165 10.16 -14.55 -12.47
CA GLU A 165 11.28 -13.84 -13.09
C GLU A 165 10.87 -12.43 -13.55
N ASP A 166 9.74 -12.30 -14.23
CA ASP A 166 9.24 -11.01 -14.72
C ASP A 166 8.80 -10.11 -13.56
N ALA A 167 8.17 -10.67 -12.51
CA ALA A 167 7.85 -9.94 -11.29
C ALA A 167 9.10 -9.43 -10.57
N GLY A 168 10.13 -10.27 -10.45
CA GLY A 168 11.43 -9.89 -9.87
C GLY A 168 12.08 -8.73 -10.61
N ARG A 169 12.09 -8.79 -11.95
CA ARG A 169 12.62 -7.72 -12.80
C ARG A 169 11.86 -6.41 -12.64
N LEU A 170 10.53 -6.45 -12.55
CA LEU A 170 9.71 -5.26 -12.27
C LEU A 170 10.03 -4.64 -10.90
N LYS A 171 10.20 -5.47 -9.86
CA LYS A 171 10.59 -5.00 -8.52
C LYS A 171 12.01 -4.40 -8.52
N GLU A 172 12.94 -4.98 -9.27
CA GLU A 172 14.32 -4.47 -9.40
C GLU A 172 14.37 -3.08 -10.07
N LEU A 173 13.50 -2.84 -11.06
CA LEU A 173 13.37 -1.52 -11.68
C LEU A 173 12.96 -0.45 -10.67
N VAL A 174 12.13 -0.79 -9.67
CA VAL A 174 11.77 0.18 -8.62
C VAL A 174 13.01 0.62 -7.83
N PHE A 175 13.89 -0.32 -7.45
CA PHE A 175 15.10 -0.02 -6.66
C PHE A 175 16.13 0.82 -7.39
N THR A 176 16.29 0.54 -8.69
CA THR A 176 17.21 1.30 -9.53
C THR A 176 16.64 2.64 -9.97
N ASP A 177 15.39 2.94 -9.58
CA ASP A 177 14.57 4.02 -10.13
C ASP A 177 14.63 4.01 -11.67
N GLY A 178 14.48 2.81 -12.23
CA GLY A 178 14.55 2.52 -13.64
C GLY A 178 13.37 3.16 -14.38
N ASN A 179 13.66 4.20 -15.14
CA ASN A 179 12.63 4.94 -15.90
C ASN A 179 12.16 4.19 -17.16
N ASP A 180 12.98 3.27 -17.68
CA ASP A 180 12.70 2.54 -18.92
C ASP A 180 12.33 1.09 -18.60
N VAL A 181 11.04 0.78 -18.75
CA VAL A 181 10.53 -0.58 -18.61
C VAL A 181 10.85 -1.37 -19.89
N PRO A 182 11.57 -2.51 -19.81
CA PRO A 182 11.84 -3.37 -20.94
C PRO A 182 10.58 -3.76 -21.72
N ASN A 183 10.67 -3.81 -23.04
CA ASN A 183 9.53 -4.05 -23.94
C ASN A 183 8.76 -5.34 -23.64
N ASP A 184 9.46 -6.38 -23.20
CA ASP A 184 8.89 -7.67 -22.84
C ASP A 184 8.07 -7.64 -21.52
N LEU A 185 8.26 -6.61 -20.68
CA LEU A 185 7.50 -6.38 -19.46
C LEU A 185 6.31 -5.42 -19.65
N LEU A 186 6.26 -4.68 -20.77
CA LEU A 186 5.16 -3.74 -21.06
C LEU A 186 3.78 -4.40 -21.12
N LYS A 187 3.74 -5.71 -21.40
CA LYS A 187 2.51 -6.52 -21.42
C LYS A 187 1.81 -6.61 -20.05
N TYR A 188 2.47 -6.20 -18.96
CA TYR A 188 1.94 -6.20 -17.60
C TYR A 188 1.40 -4.83 -17.14
N GLU A 189 1.47 -3.82 -18.01
CA GLU A 189 0.91 -2.50 -17.74
C GLU A 189 -0.61 -2.58 -17.53
N PHE A 190 -1.11 -1.86 -16.53
CA PHE A 190 -2.54 -1.73 -16.28
C PHE A 190 -2.89 -0.35 -15.72
N THR A 191 -4.17 0.01 -15.79
CA THR A 191 -4.70 1.18 -15.09
C THR A 191 -5.46 0.68 -13.86
N PRO A 192 -5.05 1.05 -12.63
CA PRO A 192 -5.80 0.68 -11.44
C PRO A 192 -7.17 1.37 -11.45
N ASN A 193 -8.20 0.63 -11.08
CA ASN A 193 -9.49 1.23 -10.73
C ASN A 193 -9.32 1.88 -9.35
N VAL A 194 -9.13 3.20 -9.34
CA VAL A 194 -8.96 4.07 -8.16
C VAL A 194 -10.16 4.96 -7.92
#